data_AF-A0AAJ6MKZ0-F1
#
_entry.id   AF-A0AAJ6MKZ0-F1
#
_cell.length_a   1.000
_cell.length_b   1.000
_cell.length_c   1.000
_cell.angle_alpha   90.00
_cell.angle_beta   90.00
_cell.angle_gamma   90.00
#
_symmetry.space_group_name_H-M   'P 1'
#
loop_
_entity.id
_entity.type
_entity.pdbx_description
1 polymer ?
#
loop_
_entity_poly.entity_id
_entity_poly.type
_entity_poly.pdbx_seq_one_letter_code
_entity_poly.pdbx_strand_id
1 'polypeptide(L)'
;MTDVQVERRLAAILAADVAGYSRLMGEDEEGTLAGLKAHRRELVDQKLKSHRGRLIKTTGDGMLVEFSSAVEAVKCAVEVQRGMIDRNASVRPDRRIEFRVGINVGDIIEDEGDIFGDGVNVAARLESIAVRGGICISRQVLDQIDGKLNFPLRELGRQNLKNITRPIEVYAIDLNEEGSPATRVLSAANLKQEIRYCRATDGVRLAYAKVGTGPGLLKSAHWLGHLEYDWDFPLQRDFLLGLASSFTLVRYDARGNGLSDWDVGELSLDAWVKDMESVADAAGLDRFPLLGFSQGCAVSIAFAARHPERVSHLILYGGFAVGANKNPNYTAADRERFAAMKTLMKLGWGADDPTFRQLFIASMLPDATKEQADAFNELQRLSASAECAVR
;
A
#
# COMPACT_ATOMS: atom_id res chain seq x y z
N MET A 1 -6.89 37.97 28.80
CA MET A 1 -6.50 36.85 27.93
C MET A 1 -6.16 35.70 28.86
N THR A 2 -7.08 34.75 29.00
CA THR A 2 -6.84 33.52 29.76
C THR A 2 -5.86 32.67 28.97
N ASP A 3 -4.69 32.45 29.54
CA ASP A 3 -3.68 31.53 29.02
C ASP A 3 -4.27 30.12 29.07
N VAL A 4 -4.64 29.58 27.92
CA VAL A 4 -5.08 28.18 27.83
C VAL A 4 -3.84 27.35 28.14
N GLN A 5 -3.80 26.71 29.30
CA GLN A 5 -2.72 25.79 29.65
C GLN A 5 -2.83 24.55 28.76
N VAL A 6 -2.10 24.57 27.66
CA VAL A 6 -2.01 23.46 26.73
C VAL A 6 -0.99 22.45 27.29
N GLU A 7 -1.45 21.30 27.79
CA GLU A 7 -0.56 20.25 28.28
C GLU A 7 -0.01 19.43 27.10
N ARG A 8 1.31 19.56 26.86
CA ARG A 8 2.02 18.80 25.82
C ARG A 8 2.77 17.64 26.44
N ARG A 9 2.58 16.43 25.88
CA ARG A 9 3.30 15.22 26.31
C ARG A 9 3.52 14.24 25.17
N LEU A 10 4.52 13.38 25.33
CA LEU A 10 4.79 12.28 24.40
C LEU A 10 3.85 11.10 24.68
N ALA A 11 3.21 10.56 23.65
CA ALA A 11 2.34 9.40 23.77
C ALA A 11 2.50 8.44 22.58
N ALA A 12 2.12 7.18 22.79
CA ALA A 12 1.86 6.26 21.69
C ALA A 12 0.39 6.38 21.28
N ILE A 13 0.15 6.69 20.02
CA ILE A 13 -1.17 6.89 19.43
C ILE A 13 -1.46 5.71 18.51
N LEU A 14 -2.59 5.06 18.74
CA LEU A 14 -3.16 4.03 17.88
C LEU A 14 -4.42 4.60 17.22
N ALA A 15 -4.41 4.65 15.89
CA ALA A 15 -5.60 4.86 15.08
C ALA A 15 -6.03 3.52 14.50
N ALA A 16 -7.33 3.23 14.53
CA ALA A 16 -7.88 2.06 13.86
C ALA A 16 -9.21 2.38 13.20
N ASP A 17 -9.50 1.73 12.08
CA ASP A 17 -10.73 1.92 11.31
C ASP A 17 -11.18 0.62 10.64
N VAL A 18 -12.47 0.50 10.30
CA VAL A 18 -12.99 -0.71 9.67
C VAL A 18 -12.76 -0.66 8.15
N ALA A 19 -12.04 -1.64 7.63
CA ALA A 19 -11.77 -1.72 6.21
C ALA A 19 -13.05 -1.92 5.39
N GLY A 20 -13.36 -0.94 4.53
CA GLY A 20 -14.51 -1.01 3.63
C GLY A 20 -15.86 -0.87 4.35
N TYR A 21 -15.91 -0.14 5.46
CA TYR A 21 -17.12 0.03 6.26
C TYR A 21 -18.34 0.54 5.48
N SER A 22 -18.17 1.55 4.61
CA SER A 22 -19.27 2.06 3.79
C SER A 22 -19.93 0.99 2.92
N ARG A 23 -19.14 0.02 2.42
CA ARG A 23 -19.66 -1.13 1.66
C ARG A 23 -20.46 -2.07 2.55
N LEU A 24 -19.93 -2.42 3.73
CA LEU A 24 -20.61 -3.29 4.70
C LEU A 24 -21.96 -2.67 5.12
N MET A 25 -21.98 -1.35 5.38
CA MET A 25 -23.19 -0.59 5.69
C MET A 25 -24.20 -0.59 4.54
N GLY A 26 -23.74 -0.45 3.29
CA GLY A 26 -24.61 -0.50 2.12
C GLY A 26 -25.23 -1.87 1.85
N GLU A 27 -24.57 -2.96 2.28
CA GLU A 27 -25.05 -4.34 2.12
C GLU A 27 -25.96 -4.80 3.27
N ASP A 28 -25.63 -4.46 4.52
CA ASP A 28 -26.37 -4.85 5.73
C ASP A 28 -26.08 -3.87 6.89
N GLU A 29 -26.82 -2.76 6.95
CA GLU A 29 -26.63 -1.69 7.93
C GLU A 29 -26.79 -2.19 9.38
N GLU A 30 -27.91 -2.86 9.68
CA GLU A 30 -28.21 -3.33 11.05
C GLU A 30 -27.22 -4.42 11.50
N GLY A 31 -26.93 -5.40 10.63
CA GLY A 31 -26.01 -6.49 10.92
C GLY A 31 -24.58 -5.99 11.14
N THR A 32 -24.11 -5.07 10.30
CA THR A 32 -22.76 -4.48 10.41
C THR A 32 -22.62 -3.69 11.71
N LEU A 33 -23.59 -2.83 12.03
CA LEU A 33 -23.53 -2.03 13.25
C LEU A 33 -23.61 -2.90 14.52
N ALA A 34 -24.45 -3.94 14.52
CA ALA A 34 -24.55 -4.88 15.63
C ALA A 34 -23.25 -5.68 15.81
N GLY A 35 -22.68 -6.19 14.71
CA GLY A 35 -21.40 -6.89 14.70
C GLY A 35 -20.26 -6.03 15.24
N LEU A 36 -20.13 -4.80 14.74
CA LEU A 36 -19.09 -3.86 15.19
C LEU A 36 -19.21 -3.56 16.69
N LYS A 37 -20.43 -3.31 17.19
CA LYS A 37 -20.68 -3.10 18.63
C LYS A 37 -20.30 -4.33 19.46
N ALA A 38 -20.59 -5.54 18.98
CA ALA A 38 -20.22 -6.78 19.65
C ALA A 38 -18.68 -6.94 19.70
N HIS A 39 -17.99 -6.79 18.57
CA HIS A 39 -16.51 -6.82 18.54
C HIS A 39 -15.89 -5.79 19.48
N ARG A 40 -16.44 -4.57 19.51
CA ARG A 40 -15.95 -3.51 20.40
C ARG A 40 -16.09 -3.88 21.87
N ARG A 41 -17.29 -4.28 22.30
CA ARG A 41 -17.57 -4.61 23.71
C ARG A 41 -16.83 -5.86 24.18
N GLU A 42 -16.81 -6.90 23.35
CA GLU A 42 -16.38 -8.24 23.76
C GLU A 42 -14.89 -8.48 23.55
N LEU A 43 -14.25 -7.74 22.63
CA LEU A 43 -12.83 -7.89 22.33
C LEU A 43 -12.06 -6.59 22.56
N VAL A 44 -12.37 -5.53 21.81
CA VAL A 44 -11.54 -4.32 21.78
C VAL A 44 -11.45 -3.67 23.16
N ASP A 45 -12.58 -3.36 23.79
CA ASP A 45 -12.62 -2.67 25.09
C ASP A 45 -11.94 -3.49 26.20
N GLN A 46 -11.98 -4.82 26.11
CA GLN A 46 -11.31 -5.72 27.06
C GLN A 46 -9.78 -5.67 26.90
N LYS A 47 -9.30 -5.69 25.65
CA LYS A 47 -7.87 -5.57 25.34
C LYS A 47 -7.32 -4.19 25.67
N LEU A 48 -8.07 -3.13 25.36
CA LEU A 48 -7.72 -1.76 25.75
C LEU A 48 -7.52 -1.64 27.25
N LYS A 49 -8.44 -2.16 28.07
CA LYS A 49 -8.30 -2.15 29.54
C LYS A 49 -7.07 -2.94 30.01
N SER A 50 -6.85 -4.13 29.44
CA SER A 50 -5.73 -5.01 29.81
C SER A 50 -4.36 -4.38 29.54
N HIS A 51 -4.26 -3.58 28.48
CA HIS A 51 -3.04 -2.88 28.08
C HIS A 51 -3.01 -1.40 28.49
N ARG A 52 -3.95 -0.97 29.35
CA ARG A 52 -4.05 0.42 29.85
C ARG A 52 -4.16 1.46 28.72
N GLY A 53 -4.82 1.11 27.63
CA GLY A 53 -5.16 2.02 26.55
C GLY A 53 -6.33 2.92 26.94
N ARG A 54 -6.19 4.22 26.69
CA ARG A 54 -7.24 5.23 26.89
C ARG A 54 -7.91 5.52 25.56
N LEU A 55 -9.15 5.07 25.39
CA LEU A 55 -9.95 5.45 24.23
C LEU A 55 -10.28 6.94 24.32
N ILE A 56 -9.78 7.72 23.35
CA ILE A 56 -10.00 9.17 23.29
C ILE A 56 -11.36 9.44 22.64
N LYS A 57 -11.55 8.93 21.42
CA LYS A 57 -12.79 9.11 20.67
C LYS A 57 -13.02 7.99 19.67
N THR A 58 -14.26 7.90 19.21
CA THR A 58 -14.62 7.09 18.05
C THR A 58 -15.24 7.95 16.97
N THR A 59 -14.73 7.83 15.76
CA THR A 59 -15.12 8.61 14.58
C THR A 59 -15.87 7.69 13.62
N GLY A 60 -17.16 7.46 13.87
CA GLY A 60 -17.94 6.47 13.13
C GLY A 60 -17.51 5.05 13.49
N ASP A 61 -16.91 4.35 12.53
CA ASP A 61 -16.29 3.02 12.66
C ASP A 61 -14.85 3.05 13.17
N GLY A 62 -14.22 4.23 13.13
CA GLY A 62 -12.86 4.44 13.58
C GLY A 62 -12.73 4.69 15.09
N MET A 63 -11.52 4.50 15.59
CA MET A 63 -11.13 4.77 16.98
C MET A 63 -9.74 5.37 17.08
N LEU A 64 -9.60 6.29 18.03
CA LEU A 64 -8.33 6.87 18.42
C LEU A 64 -8.06 6.53 19.88
N VAL A 65 -6.94 5.85 20.10
CA VAL A 65 -6.55 5.31 21.40
C VAL A 65 -5.15 5.79 21.75
N GLU A 66 -4.98 6.18 22.99
CA GLU A 66 -3.73 6.65 23.54
C GLU A 66 -3.15 5.64 24.52
N PHE A 67 -1.83 5.44 24.46
CA PHE A 67 -1.07 4.60 25.39
C PHE A 67 0.16 5.37 25.89
N SER A 68 0.51 5.14 27.16
CA SER A 68 1.77 5.64 27.74
C SER A 68 3.00 4.82 27.29
N SER A 69 2.81 3.70 26.59
CA SER A 69 3.86 2.81 26.14
C SER A 69 3.60 2.28 24.73
N ALA A 70 4.57 2.45 23.83
CA ALA A 70 4.52 1.89 22.48
C ALA A 70 4.46 0.36 22.48
N VAL A 71 5.10 -0.28 23.46
CA VAL A 71 5.07 -1.74 23.63
C VAL A 71 3.65 -2.23 23.93
N GLU A 72 2.93 -1.54 24.82
CA GLU A 72 1.55 -1.92 25.16
C GLU A 72 0.57 -1.61 24.04
N ALA A 73 0.77 -0.50 23.31
CA ALA A 73 -0.01 -0.20 22.10
C ALA A 73 0.11 -1.32 21.06
N VAL A 74 1.34 -1.77 20.78
CA VAL A 74 1.59 -2.83 19.79
C VAL A 74 1.03 -4.17 20.25
N LYS A 75 1.24 -4.59 21.51
CA LYS A 75 0.64 -5.83 22.04
C LYS A 75 -0.88 -5.79 21.95
N CYS A 76 -1.50 -4.69 22.35
CA CYS A 76 -2.94 -4.53 22.27
C CYS A 76 -3.45 -4.66 20.84
N ALA A 77 -2.80 -4.00 19.88
CA ALA A 77 -3.16 -4.09 18.47
C ALA A 77 -3.05 -5.52 17.93
N VAL A 78 -1.95 -6.22 18.24
CA VAL A 78 -1.73 -7.61 17.81
C VAL A 78 -2.79 -8.54 18.41
N GLU A 79 -3.11 -8.41 19.70
CA GLU A 79 -4.12 -9.23 20.35
C GLU A 79 -5.53 -8.96 19.82
N VAL A 80 -5.86 -7.70 19.52
CA VAL A 80 -7.14 -7.35 18.87
C VAL A 80 -7.21 -7.96 17.47
N GLN A 81 -6.18 -7.81 16.65
CA GLN A 81 -6.21 -8.34 15.29
C GLN A 81 -6.28 -9.88 15.27
N ARG A 82 -5.52 -10.57 16.13
CA ARG A 82 -5.63 -12.04 16.29
C ARG A 82 -7.02 -12.47 16.73
N GLY A 83 -7.59 -11.78 17.72
CA GLY A 83 -8.97 -12.07 18.16
C GLY A 83 -10.00 -11.81 17.06
N MET A 84 -9.76 -10.84 16.17
CA MET A 84 -10.63 -10.60 15.01
C MET A 84 -10.49 -11.70 13.95
N ILE A 85 -9.29 -12.21 13.70
CA ILE A 85 -9.06 -13.37 12.81
C ILE A 85 -9.90 -14.57 13.29
N ASP A 86 -9.82 -14.89 14.58
CA ASP A 86 -10.58 -16.01 15.17
C ASP A 86 -12.09 -15.82 15.00
N ARG A 87 -12.59 -14.61 15.25
CA ARG A 87 -14.03 -14.29 15.15
C ARG A 87 -14.54 -14.26 13.70
N ASN A 88 -13.67 -13.94 12.74
CA ASN A 88 -14.01 -13.92 11.32
C ASN A 88 -13.85 -15.28 10.63
N ALA A 89 -13.30 -16.29 11.31
CA ALA A 89 -13.02 -17.60 10.73
C ALA A 89 -14.26 -18.29 10.12
N SER A 90 -15.41 -18.17 10.79
CA SER A 90 -16.70 -18.73 10.34
C SER A 90 -17.57 -17.72 9.56
N VAL A 91 -17.12 -16.48 9.41
CA VAL A 91 -17.85 -15.42 8.71
C VAL A 91 -17.45 -15.42 7.23
N ARG A 92 -18.44 -15.27 6.34
CA ARG A 92 -18.18 -15.18 4.91
C ARG A 92 -17.29 -13.96 4.60
N PRO A 93 -16.31 -14.06 3.68
CA PRO A 93 -15.34 -12.99 3.40
C PRO A 93 -15.95 -11.61 3.12
N ASP A 94 -17.09 -11.56 2.42
CA ASP A 94 -17.81 -10.34 2.07
C ASP A 94 -18.40 -9.59 3.28
N ARG A 95 -18.62 -10.29 4.40
CA ARG A 95 -19.23 -9.77 5.63
C ARG A 95 -18.25 -9.64 6.81
N ARG A 96 -16.97 -9.93 6.61
CA ARG A 96 -15.96 -9.82 7.67
C ARG A 96 -15.74 -8.36 8.06
N ILE A 97 -15.65 -8.12 9.36
CA ILE A 97 -15.23 -6.82 9.90
C ILE A 97 -13.74 -6.94 10.19
N GLU A 98 -12.93 -6.19 9.47
CA GLU A 98 -11.47 -6.23 9.59
C GLU A 98 -10.95 -4.82 9.87
N PHE A 99 -10.14 -4.66 10.91
CA PHE A 99 -9.57 -3.36 11.23
C PHE A 99 -8.27 -3.13 10.45
N ARG A 100 -8.05 -1.90 10.03
CA ARG A 100 -6.71 -1.37 9.75
C ARG A 100 -6.21 -0.67 11.00
N VAL A 101 -4.92 -0.77 11.29
CA VAL A 101 -4.33 -0.14 12.48
C VAL A 101 -3.05 0.60 12.12
N GLY A 102 -2.92 1.82 12.62
CA GLY A 102 -1.73 2.66 12.52
C GLY A 102 -1.24 3.06 13.90
N ILE A 103 0.04 2.87 14.19
CA ILE A 103 0.63 3.22 15.48
C ILE A 103 1.81 4.16 15.28
N ASN A 104 1.81 5.27 16.01
CA ASN A 104 2.89 6.23 16.02
C ASN A 104 3.25 6.66 17.45
N VAL A 105 4.47 7.11 17.68
CA VAL A 105 4.87 7.84 18.90
C VAL A 105 5.13 9.29 18.51
N GLY A 106 4.52 10.23 19.24
CA GLY A 106 4.72 11.65 18.98
C GLY A 106 4.14 12.54 20.07
N ASP A 107 4.50 13.83 20.00
CA ASP A 107 3.94 14.84 20.89
C ASP A 107 2.45 15.04 20.60
N ILE A 108 1.68 15.06 21.66
CA ILE A 108 0.25 15.37 21.65
C ILE A 108 -0.04 16.55 22.56
N ILE A 109 -1.09 17.27 22.21
CA ILE A 109 -1.76 18.29 23.02
C ILE A 109 -3.09 17.70 23.47
N GLU A 110 -3.36 17.74 24.76
CA GLU A 110 -4.67 17.38 25.31
C GLU A 110 -5.52 18.63 25.52
N ASP A 111 -6.74 18.61 24.98
CA ASP A 111 -7.73 19.69 25.15
C ASP A 111 -9.13 19.10 25.22
N GLU A 112 -9.89 19.46 26.25
CA GLU A 112 -11.25 18.96 26.54
C GLU A 112 -11.44 17.43 26.43
N GLY A 113 -10.39 16.65 26.71
CA GLY A 113 -10.42 15.18 26.64
C GLY A 113 -10.20 14.60 25.23
N ASP A 114 -9.91 15.43 24.23
CA ASP A 114 -9.41 15.04 22.91
C ASP A 114 -7.89 15.25 22.81
N ILE A 115 -7.26 14.64 21.78
CA ILE A 115 -5.83 14.78 21.52
C ILE A 115 -5.57 15.34 20.11
N PHE A 116 -4.63 16.28 20.04
CA PHE A 116 -4.24 16.98 18.82
C PHE A 116 -2.73 16.95 18.62
N GLY A 117 -2.31 17.08 17.36
CA GLY A 117 -0.91 17.23 16.99
C GLY A 117 -0.49 16.34 15.83
N ASP A 118 0.72 16.58 15.33
CA ASP A 118 1.28 15.85 14.19
C ASP A 118 1.38 14.34 14.47
N GLY A 119 1.64 13.96 15.73
CA GLY A 119 1.70 12.56 16.13
C GLY A 119 0.40 11.79 15.88
N VAL A 120 -0.75 12.45 16.10
CA VAL A 120 -2.10 11.92 15.84
C VAL A 120 -2.35 11.77 14.35
N ASN A 121 -1.99 12.80 13.57
CA ASN A 121 -2.12 12.79 12.12
C ASN A 121 -1.30 11.67 11.49
N VAL A 122 -0.06 11.45 11.95
CA VAL A 122 0.77 10.34 11.46
C VAL A 122 0.13 8.99 11.78
N ALA A 123 -0.37 8.75 12.99
CA ALA A 123 -1.03 7.48 13.34
C ALA A 123 -2.24 7.19 12.44
N ALA A 124 -3.12 8.17 12.22
CA ALA A 124 -4.26 8.05 11.33
C ALA A 124 -3.84 7.79 9.87
N ARG A 125 -2.72 8.37 9.43
CA ARG A 125 -2.20 8.14 8.07
C ARG A 125 -1.54 6.76 7.93
N LEU A 126 -0.89 6.25 8.96
CA LEU A 126 -0.38 4.87 8.99
C LEU A 126 -1.52 3.85 8.92
N GLU A 127 -2.63 4.11 9.63
CA GLU A 127 -3.85 3.30 9.54
C GLU A 127 -4.35 3.28 8.08
N SER A 128 -4.42 4.45 7.44
CA SER A 128 -4.98 4.57 6.09
C SER A 128 -4.19 3.86 5.00
N ILE A 129 -2.94 3.46 5.28
CA ILE A 129 -2.09 2.67 4.36
C ILE A 129 -1.95 1.21 4.79
N ALA A 130 -2.39 0.85 6.00
CA ALA A 130 -2.39 -0.54 6.45
C ALA A 130 -3.30 -1.39 5.55
N VAL A 131 -2.95 -2.65 5.37
CA VAL A 131 -3.85 -3.62 4.73
C VAL A 131 -4.99 -4.00 5.68
N ARG A 132 -6.06 -4.57 5.14
CA ARG A 132 -7.16 -5.13 5.95
C ARG A 132 -6.62 -6.15 6.95
N GLY A 133 -6.98 -6.02 8.22
CA GLY A 133 -6.44 -6.84 9.30
C GLY A 133 -4.97 -6.57 9.66
N GLY A 134 -4.35 -5.55 9.05
CA GLY A 134 -2.93 -5.23 9.22
C GLY A 134 -2.64 -4.17 10.28
N ILE A 135 -1.37 -4.08 10.67
CA ILE A 135 -0.85 -3.06 11.59
C ILE A 135 0.36 -2.40 10.94
N CYS A 136 0.30 -1.09 10.71
CA CYS A 136 1.43 -0.27 10.29
C CYS A 136 1.96 0.55 11.48
N ILE A 137 3.29 0.61 11.62
CA ILE A 137 3.98 1.33 12.69
C ILE A 137 5.02 2.28 12.10
N SER A 138 5.27 3.41 12.77
CA SER A 138 6.38 4.30 12.44
C SER A 138 7.73 3.74 12.93
N ARG A 139 8.83 4.25 12.37
CA ARG A 139 10.18 3.99 12.89
C ARG A 139 10.31 4.26 14.39
N GLN A 140 9.68 5.32 14.92
CA GLN A 140 9.77 5.59 16.36
C GLN A 140 9.12 4.48 17.20
N VAL A 141 8.01 3.88 16.74
CA VAL A 141 7.42 2.72 17.41
C VAL A 141 8.37 1.53 17.33
N LEU A 142 8.95 1.28 16.14
CA LEU A 142 9.92 0.20 15.94
C LEU A 142 11.08 0.31 16.94
N ASP A 143 11.71 1.49 17.04
CA ASP A 143 12.83 1.74 17.96
C ASP A 143 12.44 1.47 19.42
N GLN A 144 11.17 1.69 19.79
CA GLN A 144 10.70 1.45 21.16
C GLN A 144 10.39 -0.02 21.46
N ILE A 145 10.09 -0.83 20.44
CA ILE A 145 9.73 -2.25 20.60
C ILE A 145 10.86 -3.22 20.25
N ASP A 146 11.88 -2.76 19.52
CA ASP A 146 13.02 -3.56 19.11
C ASP A 146 13.73 -4.18 20.33
N GLY A 147 14.05 -5.46 20.24
CA GLY A 147 14.57 -6.28 21.34
C GLY A 147 13.58 -6.56 22.50
N LYS A 148 12.36 -6.02 22.49
CA LYS A 148 11.33 -6.25 23.54
C LYS A 148 10.18 -7.12 23.06
N LEU A 149 9.81 -7.01 21.79
CA LEU A 149 8.77 -7.80 21.15
C LEU A 149 9.36 -8.57 19.99
N ASN A 150 9.04 -9.86 19.89
CA ASN A 150 9.48 -10.72 18.82
C ASN A 150 8.32 -10.98 17.85
N PHE A 151 7.95 -9.95 17.08
CA PHE A 151 6.99 -10.08 16.00
C PHE A 151 7.71 -9.98 14.66
N PRO A 152 7.34 -10.80 13.66
CA PRO A 152 7.84 -10.61 12.31
C PRO A 152 7.42 -9.24 11.79
N LEU A 153 8.40 -8.51 11.23
CA LEU A 153 8.24 -7.15 10.76
C LEU A 153 8.66 -7.06 9.30
N ARG A 154 7.97 -6.22 8.55
CA ARG A 154 8.27 -5.94 7.15
C ARG A 154 8.44 -4.46 6.91
N GLU A 155 9.56 -4.05 6.31
CA GLU A 155 9.79 -2.65 5.95
C GLU A 155 8.95 -2.28 4.73
N LEU A 156 8.10 -1.25 4.87
CA LEU A 156 7.35 -0.63 3.78
C LEU A 156 8.05 0.62 3.23
N GLY A 157 9.16 1.02 3.84
CA GLY A 157 9.98 2.11 3.38
C GLY A 157 9.46 3.50 3.77
N ARG A 158 9.98 4.53 3.09
CA ARG A 158 9.65 5.94 3.34
C ARG A 158 8.36 6.30 2.60
N GLN A 159 7.29 6.53 3.35
CA GLN A 159 5.97 6.85 2.84
C GLN A 159 5.67 8.35 3.00
N ASN A 160 5.13 8.96 1.94
CA ASN A 160 4.59 10.31 2.01
C ASN A 160 3.15 10.26 2.47
N LEU A 161 2.93 10.72 3.68
CA LEU A 161 1.60 10.78 4.26
C LEU A 161 1.00 12.16 3.96
N LYS A 162 -0.26 12.19 3.53
CA LYS A 162 -0.95 13.44 3.20
C LYS A 162 -0.88 14.44 4.36
N ASN A 163 -0.44 15.66 4.05
CA ASN A 163 -0.21 16.77 4.99
C ASN A 163 0.91 16.54 6.02
N ILE A 164 1.84 15.61 5.78
CA ILE A 164 3.04 15.41 6.59
C ILE A 164 4.27 15.83 5.76
N THR A 165 5.00 16.84 6.23
CA THR A 165 6.10 17.47 5.46
C THR A 165 7.29 16.54 5.21
N ARG A 166 7.55 15.60 6.12
CA ARG A 166 8.70 14.68 6.03
C ARG A 166 8.20 13.26 5.80
N PRO A 167 8.78 12.51 4.85
CA PRO A 167 8.44 11.10 4.66
C PRO A 167 8.65 10.32 5.96
N ILE A 168 7.70 9.45 6.30
CA ILE A 168 7.75 8.58 7.48
C ILE A 168 8.23 7.20 7.06
N GLU A 169 9.22 6.65 7.77
CA GLU A 169 9.58 5.24 7.60
C GLU A 169 8.54 4.35 8.25
N VAL A 170 7.96 3.45 7.46
CA VAL A 170 6.82 2.62 7.84
C VAL A 170 7.23 1.15 7.85
N TYR A 171 6.73 0.43 8.83
CA TYR A 171 6.88 -1.01 8.98
C TYR A 171 5.49 -1.65 9.18
N ALA A 172 5.29 -2.84 8.65
CA ALA A 172 4.10 -3.65 8.91
C ALA A 172 4.44 -4.77 9.92
N ILE A 173 3.53 -5.04 10.84
CA ILE A 173 3.61 -6.21 11.73
C ILE A 173 2.85 -7.37 11.07
N ASP A 174 3.54 -8.48 10.83
CA ASP A 174 2.92 -9.67 10.25
C ASP A 174 2.37 -10.59 11.37
N LEU A 175 1.05 -10.75 11.40
CA LEU A 175 0.34 -11.39 12.51
C LEU A 175 0.34 -12.92 12.47
N ASN A 176 0.41 -13.49 11.26
CA ASN A 176 0.16 -14.91 11.01
C ASN A 176 1.42 -15.74 10.77
N GLU A 177 2.62 -15.14 10.81
CA GLU A 177 3.88 -15.77 10.37
C GLU A 177 3.87 -16.30 8.91
N GLU A 178 2.72 -16.32 8.24
CA GLU A 178 2.50 -16.70 6.83
C GLU A 178 3.20 -15.74 5.84
N GLY A 179 3.73 -14.62 6.32
CA GLY A 179 4.39 -13.58 5.55
C GLY A 179 3.41 -12.73 4.73
N SER A 180 3.96 -11.88 3.85
CA SER A 180 3.14 -11.06 2.96
C SER A 180 2.29 -11.90 2.00
N PRO A 181 1.26 -11.33 1.34
CA PRO A 181 0.42 -12.11 0.43
C PRO A 181 1.21 -12.80 -0.69
N ALA A 182 2.27 -12.14 -1.17
CA ALA A 182 3.29 -12.74 -2.03
C ALA A 182 3.87 -14.04 -1.46
N THR A 183 4.25 -14.05 -0.18
CA THR A 183 4.85 -15.20 0.49
C THR A 183 3.91 -16.39 0.48
N ARG A 184 2.62 -16.21 0.78
CA ARG A 184 1.62 -17.29 0.68
C ARG A 184 1.50 -17.83 -0.74
N VAL A 185 1.32 -16.96 -1.72
CA VAL A 185 1.11 -17.37 -3.13
C VAL A 185 2.35 -18.08 -3.67
N LEU A 186 3.53 -17.53 -3.40
CA LEU A 186 4.80 -18.07 -3.90
C LEU A 186 5.17 -19.38 -3.22
N SER A 187 5.01 -19.48 -1.90
CA SER A 187 5.29 -20.73 -1.18
C SER A 187 4.40 -21.88 -1.64
N ALA A 188 3.11 -21.61 -1.91
CA ALA A 188 2.21 -22.60 -2.51
C ALA A 188 2.68 -23.09 -3.89
N ALA A 189 3.41 -22.23 -4.62
CA ALA A 189 4.04 -22.56 -5.90
C ALA A 189 5.49 -23.05 -5.78
N ASN A 190 6.00 -23.33 -4.57
CA ASN A 190 7.41 -23.65 -4.28
C ASN A 190 8.41 -22.60 -4.82
N LEU A 191 7.99 -21.34 -4.85
CA LEU A 191 8.79 -20.19 -5.22
C LEU A 191 9.04 -19.32 -3.98
N LYS A 192 10.09 -18.51 -4.07
CA LYS A 192 10.39 -17.47 -3.08
C LYS A 192 10.72 -16.18 -3.80
N GLN A 193 10.23 -15.07 -3.28
CA GLN A 193 10.72 -13.76 -3.68
C GLN A 193 11.72 -13.23 -2.68
N GLU A 194 12.73 -12.55 -3.21
CA GLU A 194 13.63 -11.73 -2.42
C GLU A 194 13.45 -10.28 -2.87
N ILE A 195 13.00 -9.41 -1.97
CA ILE A 195 12.90 -7.98 -2.21
C ILE A 195 14.22 -7.33 -1.78
N ARG A 196 14.78 -6.54 -2.68
CA ARG A 196 16.01 -5.77 -2.48
C ARG A 196 15.77 -4.33 -2.90
N TYR A 197 16.69 -3.46 -2.51
CA TYR A 197 16.64 -2.05 -2.86
C TYR A 197 17.92 -1.65 -3.58
N CYS A 198 17.78 -0.81 -4.60
CA CYS A 198 18.89 -0.10 -5.22
C CYS A 198 18.60 1.41 -5.19
N ARG A 199 19.58 2.22 -5.61
CA ARG A 199 19.41 3.66 -5.76
C ARG A 199 19.57 4.03 -7.22
N ALA A 200 18.62 4.80 -7.73
CA ALA A 200 18.74 5.47 -9.01
C ALA A 200 19.84 6.54 -8.96
N THR A 201 20.28 7.01 -10.13
CA THR A 201 21.35 8.01 -10.26
C THR A 201 21.04 9.34 -9.56
N ASP A 202 19.76 9.65 -9.36
CA ASP A 202 19.28 10.85 -8.65
C ASP A 202 18.97 10.60 -7.16
N GLY A 203 19.33 9.42 -6.64
CA GLY A 203 19.24 9.07 -5.22
C GLY A 203 17.93 8.39 -4.79
N VAL A 204 16.92 8.37 -5.67
CA VAL A 204 15.62 7.68 -5.44
C VAL A 204 15.88 6.21 -5.14
N ARG A 205 15.34 5.71 -4.03
CA ARG A 205 15.42 4.29 -3.69
C ARG A 205 14.35 3.51 -4.46
N LEU A 206 14.77 2.48 -5.16
CA LEU A 206 13.90 1.60 -5.95
C LEU A 206 13.87 0.21 -5.32
N ALA A 207 12.68 -0.30 -5.07
CA ALA A 207 12.47 -1.68 -4.67
C ALA A 207 12.40 -2.58 -5.91
N TYR A 208 13.11 -3.69 -5.88
CA TYR A 208 13.06 -4.72 -6.91
C TYR A 208 13.01 -6.11 -6.29
N ALA A 209 12.43 -7.07 -6.99
CA ALA A 209 12.35 -8.45 -6.56
C ALA A 209 12.82 -9.42 -7.63
N LYS A 210 13.35 -10.56 -7.18
CA LYS A 210 13.67 -11.72 -8.02
C LYS A 210 12.84 -12.93 -7.59
N VAL A 211 12.29 -13.67 -8.56
CA VAL A 211 11.57 -14.93 -8.34
C VAL A 211 11.96 -15.94 -9.42
N GLY A 212 12.23 -17.18 -9.02
CA GLY A 212 12.63 -18.25 -9.94
C GLY A 212 14.14 -18.32 -10.19
N THR A 213 14.59 -19.39 -10.84
CA THR A 213 16.02 -19.77 -10.99
C THR A 213 16.47 -19.94 -12.44
N GLY A 214 15.61 -19.63 -13.41
CA GLY A 214 15.91 -19.73 -14.84
C GLY A 214 16.71 -18.53 -15.38
N PRO A 215 16.78 -18.37 -16.72
CA PRO A 215 17.38 -17.18 -17.33
C PRO A 215 16.74 -15.88 -16.84
N GLY A 216 17.52 -14.81 -16.73
CA GLY A 216 17.01 -13.52 -16.27
C GLY A 216 16.00 -12.91 -17.25
N LEU A 217 14.87 -12.44 -16.74
CA LEU A 217 13.81 -11.73 -17.48
C LEU A 217 13.42 -10.48 -16.71
N LEU A 218 13.55 -9.29 -17.31
CA LEU A 218 13.11 -8.05 -16.68
C LEU A 218 11.69 -7.69 -17.16
N LYS A 219 10.75 -7.56 -16.22
CA LYS A 219 9.45 -6.93 -16.47
C LYS A 219 9.53 -5.47 -16.09
N SER A 220 9.19 -4.58 -17.04
CA SER A 220 9.10 -3.14 -16.78
C SER A 220 8.08 -2.82 -15.69
N ALA A 221 8.40 -1.85 -14.84
CA ALA A 221 7.44 -1.30 -13.90
C ALA A 221 6.30 -0.55 -14.59
N HIS A 222 5.20 -0.38 -13.87
CA HIS A 222 4.09 0.51 -14.20
C HIS A 222 3.60 1.18 -12.93
N TRP A 223 2.84 2.27 -13.07
CA TRP A 223 2.44 3.12 -11.95
C TRP A 223 1.54 2.43 -10.89
N LEU A 224 0.89 1.31 -11.21
CA LEU A 224 0.11 0.50 -10.24
C LEU A 224 0.84 -0.72 -9.68
N GLY A 225 2.13 -0.90 -9.95
CA GLY A 225 2.88 -2.06 -9.48
C GLY A 225 3.13 -2.00 -7.96
N HIS A 226 2.97 -3.13 -7.29
CA HIS A 226 3.47 -3.32 -5.93
C HIS A 226 4.03 -4.74 -5.79
N LEU A 227 5.33 -4.86 -5.50
CA LEU A 227 6.05 -6.14 -5.53
C LEU A 227 5.39 -7.26 -4.71
N GLU A 228 4.77 -6.90 -3.60
CA GLU A 228 4.07 -7.85 -2.71
C GLU A 228 2.61 -8.11 -3.03
N TYR A 229 1.86 -7.11 -3.50
CA TYR A 229 0.41 -7.22 -3.72
C TYR A 229 0.05 -7.59 -5.16
N ASP A 230 0.99 -7.47 -6.11
CA ASP A 230 0.86 -7.98 -7.48
C ASP A 230 0.43 -9.46 -7.53
N TRP A 231 0.77 -10.25 -6.50
CA TRP A 231 0.41 -11.67 -6.39
C TRP A 231 -1.03 -11.90 -5.93
N ASP A 232 -1.67 -10.93 -5.29
CA ASP A 232 -3.07 -11.07 -4.87
C ASP A 232 -4.03 -10.85 -6.02
N PHE A 233 -3.66 -10.06 -7.02
CA PHE A 233 -4.53 -9.78 -8.15
C PHE A 233 -4.58 -10.99 -9.11
N PRO A 234 -5.72 -11.71 -9.23
CA PRO A 234 -5.75 -13.00 -9.94
C PRO A 234 -5.28 -12.91 -11.41
N LEU A 235 -5.67 -11.85 -12.13
CA LEU A 235 -5.30 -11.67 -13.54
C LEU A 235 -3.78 -11.53 -13.75
N GLN A 236 -3.07 -10.98 -12.76
CA GLN A 236 -1.63 -10.80 -12.83
C GLN A 236 -0.88 -11.97 -12.20
N ARG A 237 -1.40 -12.53 -11.10
CA ARG A 237 -0.80 -13.65 -10.36
C ARG A 237 -0.40 -14.82 -11.26
N ASP A 238 -1.35 -15.35 -12.02
CA ASP A 238 -1.12 -16.57 -12.80
C ASP A 238 -0.09 -16.35 -13.91
N PHE A 239 -0.15 -15.16 -14.53
CA PHE A 239 0.85 -14.73 -15.51
C PHE A 239 2.25 -14.64 -14.89
N LEU A 240 2.38 -14.03 -13.71
CA LEU A 240 3.67 -13.91 -13.02
C LEU A 240 4.22 -15.26 -12.55
N LEU A 241 3.37 -16.16 -12.05
CA LEU A 241 3.77 -17.52 -11.67
C LEU A 241 4.25 -18.32 -12.88
N GLY A 242 3.55 -18.20 -14.01
CA GLY A 242 3.95 -18.82 -15.28
C GLY A 242 5.35 -18.37 -15.70
N LEU A 243 5.63 -17.07 -15.68
CA LEU A 243 6.98 -16.54 -15.99
C LEU A 243 8.03 -17.01 -14.98
N ALA A 244 7.76 -16.90 -13.68
CA ALA A 244 8.69 -17.27 -12.62
C ALA A 244 9.02 -18.77 -12.57
N SER A 245 8.16 -19.62 -13.13
CA SER A 245 8.43 -21.06 -13.24
C SER A 245 9.57 -21.40 -14.22
N SER A 246 9.83 -20.52 -15.20
CA SER A 246 10.78 -20.75 -16.30
C SER A 246 11.95 -19.77 -16.32
N PHE A 247 11.81 -18.61 -15.67
CA PHE A 247 12.78 -17.53 -15.66
C PHE A 247 13.13 -17.11 -14.23
N THR A 248 14.30 -16.51 -14.05
CA THR A 248 14.50 -15.59 -12.92
C THR A 248 13.84 -14.27 -13.30
N LEU A 249 12.57 -14.15 -12.91
CA LEU A 249 11.74 -12.98 -13.16
C LEU A 249 12.18 -11.84 -12.22
N VAL A 250 12.67 -10.76 -12.82
CA VAL A 250 13.00 -9.51 -12.15
C VAL A 250 11.86 -8.52 -12.36
N ARG A 251 11.31 -8.02 -11.25
CA ARG A 251 10.29 -6.97 -11.22
C ARG A 251 10.77 -5.84 -10.32
N TYR A 252 10.20 -4.66 -10.50
CA TYR A 252 10.47 -3.53 -9.61
C TYR A 252 9.26 -2.61 -9.54
N ASP A 253 9.15 -1.89 -8.42
CA ASP A 253 8.14 -0.86 -8.26
C ASP A 253 8.68 0.45 -8.83
N ALA A 254 7.89 1.15 -9.65
CA ALA A 254 8.30 2.41 -10.22
C ALA A 254 8.52 3.46 -9.11
N ARG A 255 9.43 4.41 -9.34
CA ARG A 255 9.51 5.63 -8.52
C ARG A 255 8.11 6.24 -8.34
N GLY A 256 7.77 6.66 -7.13
CA GLY A 256 6.42 7.14 -6.79
C GLY A 256 5.46 6.06 -6.29
N ASN A 257 5.80 4.76 -6.38
CA ASN A 257 4.85 3.67 -6.20
C ASN A 257 5.41 2.50 -5.40
N GLY A 258 4.50 1.67 -4.88
CA GLY A 258 4.80 0.43 -4.19
C GLY A 258 5.79 0.59 -3.04
N LEU A 259 6.82 -0.25 -3.02
CA LEU A 259 7.88 -0.22 -2.02
C LEU A 259 9.05 0.74 -2.37
N SER A 260 9.04 1.33 -3.57
CA SER A 260 9.99 2.38 -3.94
C SER A 260 9.67 3.69 -3.22
N ASP A 261 10.57 4.67 -3.27
CA ASP A 261 10.28 5.98 -2.66
C ASP A 261 9.13 6.69 -3.39
N TRP A 262 8.22 7.32 -2.63
CA TRP A 262 7.07 8.04 -3.18
C TRP A 262 7.36 9.54 -3.40
N ASP A 263 8.33 10.12 -2.68
CA ASP A 263 8.75 11.53 -2.85
C ASP A 263 9.83 11.63 -3.92
N VAL A 264 9.38 11.76 -5.16
CA VAL A 264 10.29 11.76 -6.29
C VAL A 264 10.09 13.02 -7.10
N GLY A 265 11.21 13.70 -7.37
CA GLY A 265 11.22 15.00 -8.04
C GLY A 265 10.57 14.91 -9.41
N GLU A 266 11.29 14.38 -10.40
CA GLU A 266 10.78 14.26 -11.77
C GLU A 266 10.17 12.87 -12.03
N LEU A 267 8.96 12.86 -12.60
CA LEU A 267 8.35 11.70 -13.24
C LEU A 267 8.39 11.92 -14.74
N SER A 268 9.36 11.30 -15.42
CA SER A 268 9.54 11.42 -16.86
C SER A 268 10.03 10.11 -17.46
N LEU A 269 9.89 9.99 -18.78
CA LEU A 269 10.39 8.84 -19.52
C LEU A 269 11.89 8.62 -19.27
N ASP A 270 12.68 9.69 -19.20
CA ASP A 270 14.12 9.59 -18.93
C ASP A 270 14.42 9.08 -17.53
N ALA A 271 13.68 9.56 -16.53
CA ALA A 271 13.78 9.06 -15.17
C ALA A 271 13.45 7.56 -15.09
N TRP A 272 12.36 7.12 -15.73
CA TRP A 272 11.96 5.71 -15.73
C TRP A 272 12.93 4.78 -16.47
N VAL A 273 13.58 5.26 -17.54
CA VAL A 273 14.61 4.49 -18.24
C VAL A 273 15.85 4.35 -17.35
N LYS A 274 16.30 5.42 -16.69
CA LYS A 274 17.43 5.37 -15.73
C LYS A 274 17.14 4.48 -14.52
N ASP A 275 15.89 4.45 -14.06
CA ASP A 275 15.46 3.51 -13.01
C ASP A 275 15.62 2.06 -13.48
N MET A 276 15.17 1.76 -14.70
CA MET A 276 15.28 0.42 -15.29
C MET A 276 16.75 0.00 -15.44
N GLU A 277 17.64 0.91 -15.84
CA GLU A 277 19.09 0.70 -15.86
C GLU A 277 19.62 0.33 -14.47
N SER A 278 19.30 1.15 -13.47
CA SER A 278 19.76 0.96 -12.09
C SER A 278 19.27 -0.37 -11.49
N VAL A 279 18.04 -0.78 -11.82
CA VAL A 279 17.48 -2.08 -11.41
C VAL A 279 18.14 -3.23 -12.15
N ALA A 280 18.34 -3.13 -13.47
CA ALA A 280 18.99 -4.17 -14.26
C ALA A 280 20.42 -4.43 -13.76
N ASP A 281 21.17 -3.37 -13.46
CA ASP A 281 22.52 -3.43 -12.91
C ASP A 281 22.52 -4.07 -11.52
N ALA A 282 21.66 -3.60 -10.61
CA ALA A 282 21.53 -4.17 -9.26
C ALA A 282 21.03 -5.61 -9.27
N ALA A 283 20.30 -6.01 -10.32
CA ALA A 283 19.86 -7.38 -10.52
C ALA A 283 20.93 -8.26 -11.21
N GLY A 284 22.04 -7.70 -11.70
CA GLY A 284 23.10 -8.43 -12.40
C GLY A 284 22.64 -8.94 -13.77
N LEU A 285 21.86 -8.15 -14.49
CA LEU A 285 21.38 -8.49 -15.83
C LEU A 285 22.24 -7.79 -16.90
N ASP A 286 23.10 -8.54 -17.58
CA ASP A 286 23.97 -7.99 -18.63
C ASP A 286 23.23 -7.87 -19.97
N ARG A 287 22.75 -9.00 -20.51
CA ARG A 287 21.92 -9.08 -21.72
C ARG A 287 20.71 -9.99 -21.50
N PHE A 288 19.51 -9.43 -21.59
CA PHE A 288 18.28 -10.08 -21.09
C PHE A 288 17.07 -9.82 -21.99
N PRO A 289 16.01 -10.66 -21.95
CA PRO A 289 14.71 -10.33 -22.54
C PRO A 289 14.02 -9.26 -21.68
N LEU A 290 13.38 -8.29 -22.34
CA LEU A 290 12.67 -7.21 -21.70
C LEU A 290 11.18 -7.29 -22.03
N LEU A 291 10.36 -7.40 -20.99
CA LEU A 291 8.90 -7.41 -21.09
C LEU A 291 8.32 -6.04 -20.69
N GLY A 292 7.85 -5.31 -21.68
CA GLY A 292 7.09 -4.07 -21.54
C GLY A 292 5.60 -4.35 -21.39
N PHE A 293 4.97 -3.77 -20.36
CA PHE A 293 3.53 -3.92 -20.11
C PHE A 293 2.86 -2.56 -19.93
N SER A 294 1.78 -2.29 -20.66
CA SER A 294 1.03 -1.03 -20.62
C SER A 294 1.95 0.19 -20.80
N GLN A 295 1.95 1.17 -19.88
CA GLN A 295 2.89 2.31 -19.84
C GLN A 295 4.36 1.87 -19.97
N GLY A 296 4.72 0.74 -19.37
CA GLY A 296 6.06 0.17 -19.40
C GLY A 296 6.53 -0.22 -20.81
N CYS A 297 5.64 -0.33 -21.79
CA CYS A 297 6.02 -0.52 -23.20
C CYS A 297 6.85 0.66 -23.72
N ALA A 298 6.44 1.89 -23.45
CA ALA A 298 7.17 3.08 -23.91
C ALA A 298 8.56 3.17 -23.26
N VAL A 299 8.65 2.85 -21.96
CA VAL A 299 9.92 2.78 -21.24
C VAL A 299 10.81 1.69 -21.81
N SER A 300 10.26 0.51 -22.10
CA SER A 300 11.02 -0.62 -22.64
C SER A 300 11.56 -0.37 -24.05
N ILE A 301 10.76 0.28 -24.91
CA ILE A 301 11.21 0.71 -26.25
C ILE A 301 12.36 1.72 -26.11
N ALA A 302 12.20 2.72 -25.24
CA ALA A 302 13.22 3.74 -25.02
C ALA A 302 14.52 3.13 -24.46
N PHE A 303 14.42 2.19 -23.52
CA PHE A 303 15.56 1.44 -23.00
C PHE A 303 16.26 0.65 -24.10
N ALA A 304 15.52 -0.14 -24.89
CA ALA A 304 16.09 -0.94 -25.97
C ALA A 304 16.74 -0.09 -27.08
N ALA A 305 16.20 1.09 -27.36
CA ALA A 305 16.79 2.02 -28.32
C ALA A 305 18.10 2.65 -27.81
N ARG A 306 18.23 2.84 -26.49
CA ARG A 306 19.43 3.42 -25.85
C ARG A 306 20.52 2.38 -25.57
N HIS A 307 20.11 1.15 -25.27
CA HIS A 307 20.98 0.04 -24.85
C HIS A 307 20.70 -1.24 -25.65
N PRO A 308 20.80 -1.22 -27.00
CA PRO A 308 20.47 -2.37 -27.84
C PRO A 308 21.32 -3.60 -27.55
N GLU A 309 22.55 -3.42 -27.07
CA GLU A 309 23.46 -4.49 -26.66
C GLU A 309 22.97 -5.26 -25.43
N ARG A 310 22.18 -4.62 -24.56
CA ARG A 310 21.64 -5.22 -23.33
C ARG A 310 20.31 -5.96 -23.56
N VAL A 311 19.63 -5.72 -24.67
CA VAL A 311 18.31 -6.33 -24.94
C VAL A 311 18.45 -7.50 -25.90
N SER A 312 18.13 -8.70 -25.41
CA SER A 312 18.10 -9.91 -26.25
C SER A 312 16.82 -10.01 -27.07
N HIS A 313 15.69 -9.65 -26.47
CA HIS A 313 14.35 -9.69 -27.04
C HIS A 313 13.51 -8.58 -26.40
N LEU A 314 12.65 -7.93 -27.17
CA LEU A 314 11.70 -6.93 -26.69
C LEU A 314 10.27 -7.47 -26.87
N ILE A 315 9.56 -7.65 -25.75
CA ILE A 315 8.19 -8.17 -25.71
C ILE A 315 7.31 -7.03 -25.21
N LEU A 316 6.26 -6.69 -25.95
CA LEU A 316 5.38 -5.56 -25.64
C LEU A 316 3.93 -6.03 -25.55
N TYR A 317 3.24 -5.67 -24.47
CA TYR A 317 1.85 -6.03 -24.25
C TYR A 317 1.02 -4.84 -23.76
N GLY A 318 -0.11 -4.58 -24.42
CA GLY A 318 -1.09 -3.57 -24.01
C GLY A 318 -0.57 -2.12 -24.04
N GLY A 319 0.49 -1.85 -24.82
CA GLY A 319 1.05 -0.50 -24.99
C GLY A 319 0.29 0.33 -26.02
N PHE A 320 0.58 1.64 -26.05
CA PHE A 320 0.05 2.58 -27.04
C PHE A 320 1.19 3.24 -27.82
N ALA A 321 1.00 3.43 -29.13
CA ALA A 321 1.99 4.07 -30.00
C ALA A 321 2.05 5.59 -29.79
N VAL A 322 0.91 6.22 -29.49
CA VAL A 322 0.79 7.68 -29.30
C VAL A 322 -0.06 7.95 -28.07
N GLY A 323 0.50 8.68 -27.10
CA GLY A 323 -0.23 9.07 -25.89
C GLY A 323 -1.28 10.14 -26.17
N ALA A 324 -2.28 10.24 -25.29
CA ALA A 324 -3.42 11.15 -25.42
C ALA A 324 -3.02 12.60 -25.79
N ASN A 325 -2.00 13.15 -25.14
CA ASN A 325 -1.55 14.53 -25.40
C ASN A 325 -0.98 14.77 -26.81
N LYS A 326 -0.50 13.72 -27.47
CA LYS A 326 0.09 13.76 -28.82
C LYS A 326 -0.81 13.17 -29.89
N ASN A 327 -1.97 12.62 -29.51
CA ASN A 327 -2.91 12.04 -30.46
C ASN A 327 -3.69 13.18 -31.14
N PRO A 328 -3.60 13.35 -32.48
CA PRO A 328 -4.27 14.42 -33.20
C PRO A 328 -5.81 14.31 -33.13
N ASN A 329 -6.33 13.13 -32.85
CA ASN A 329 -7.76 12.89 -32.68
C ASN A 329 -8.24 13.12 -31.23
N TYR A 330 -7.35 13.54 -30.31
CA TYR A 330 -7.71 13.79 -28.92
C TYR A 330 -8.36 15.16 -28.77
N THR A 331 -9.70 15.15 -28.66
CA THR A 331 -10.53 16.35 -28.74
C THR A 331 -10.42 17.22 -27.48
N ALA A 332 -10.92 18.46 -27.55
CA ALA A 332 -11.05 19.31 -26.38
C ALA A 332 -11.94 18.67 -25.28
N ALA A 333 -13.01 18.00 -25.69
CA ALA A 333 -13.90 17.27 -24.77
C ALA A 333 -13.18 16.09 -24.09
N ASP A 334 -12.30 15.38 -24.80
CA ASP A 334 -11.51 14.30 -24.18
C ASP A 334 -10.51 14.84 -23.15
N ARG A 335 -9.88 15.99 -23.43
CA ARG A 335 -9.00 16.69 -22.47
C ARG A 335 -9.77 17.13 -21.22
N GLU A 336 -10.99 17.63 -21.39
CA GLU A 336 -11.85 18.04 -20.28
C GLU A 336 -12.28 16.83 -19.43
N ARG A 337 -12.71 15.73 -20.07
CA ARG A 337 -13.02 14.46 -19.38
C ARG A 337 -11.83 13.94 -18.59
N PHE A 338 -10.63 13.97 -19.17
CA PHE A 338 -9.41 13.53 -18.48
C PHE A 338 -9.02 14.47 -17.33
N ALA A 339 -9.20 15.78 -17.49
CA ALA A 339 -8.99 16.74 -16.40
C ALA A 339 -9.97 16.51 -15.25
N ALA A 340 -11.26 16.25 -15.55
CA ALA A 340 -12.25 15.88 -14.55
C ALA A 340 -11.87 14.58 -13.83
N MET A 341 -11.43 13.57 -14.59
CA MET A 341 -10.94 12.30 -14.01
C MET A 341 -9.78 12.54 -13.06
N LYS A 342 -8.78 13.35 -13.42
CA LYS A 342 -7.66 13.71 -12.54
C LYS A 342 -8.11 14.41 -11.26
N THR A 343 -9.10 15.29 -11.33
CA THR A 343 -9.66 15.94 -10.15
C THR A 343 -10.34 14.92 -9.23
N LEU A 344 -11.13 14.01 -9.80
CA LEU A 344 -11.77 12.95 -9.04
C LEU A 344 -10.75 11.97 -8.44
N MET A 345 -9.67 11.63 -9.17
CA MET A 345 -8.55 10.85 -8.64
C MET A 345 -7.93 11.55 -7.42
N LYS A 346 -7.60 12.84 -7.50
CA LYS A 346 -7.04 13.58 -6.34
C LYS A 346 -7.93 13.50 -5.09
N LEU A 347 -9.24 13.47 -5.27
CA LEU A 347 -10.20 13.50 -4.17
C LEU A 347 -10.57 12.11 -3.65
N GLY A 348 -10.72 11.13 -4.54
CA GLY A 348 -11.27 9.81 -4.24
C GLY A 348 -10.26 8.65 -4.24
N TRP A 349 -9.04 8.83 -4.74
CA TRP A 349 -8.07 7.73 -4.89
C TRP A 349 -7.71 7.03 -3.57
N GLY A 350 -7.50 7.80 -2.52
CA GLY A 350 -7.20 7.28 -1.17
C GLY A 350 -8.39 7.21 -0.23
N ALA A 351 -9.62 7.46 -0.71
CA ALA A 351 -10.81 7.47 0.14
C ALA A 351 -11.28 6.04 0.48
N ASP A 352 -11.89 5.86 1.66
CA ASP A 352 -12.49 4.57 2.05
C ASP A 352 -13.65 4.17 1.15
N ASP A 353 -14.41 5.16 0.66
CA ASP A 353 -15.42 4.95 -0.38
C ASP A 353 -14.74 4.54 -1.71
N PRO A 354 -14.92 3.31 -2.17
CA PRO A 354 -14.30 2.84 -3.39
C PRO A 354 -15.01 3.33 -4.66
N THR A 355 -16.14 4.05 -4.57
CA THR A 355 -16.99 4.42 -5.73
C THR A 355 -16.18 5.05 -6.86
N PHE A 356 -15.26 5.96 -6.54
CA PHE A 356 -14.40 6.58 -7.55
C PHE A 356 -13.47 5.55 -8.21
N ARG A 357 -12.76 4.74 -7.41
CA ARG A 357 -11.88 3.71 -7.95
C ARG A 357 -12.68 2.72 -8.78
N GLN A 358 -13.90 2.33 -8.38
CA GLN A 358 -14.78 1.47 -9.16
C GLN A 358 -15.13 2.04 -10.54
N LEU A 359 -15.36 3.35 -10.67
CA LEU A 359 -15.57 3.98 -11.98
C LEU A 359 -14.32 3.85 -12.87
N PHE A 360 -13.13 4.00 -12.28
CA PHE A 360 -11.87 3.77 -12.97
C PHE A 360 -11.70 2.30 -13.37
N ILE A 361 -12.00 1.35 -12.48
CA ILE A 361 -11.97 -0.09 -12.76
C ILE A 361 -12.93 -0.45 -13.89
N ALA A 362 -14.18 0.01 -13.84
CA ALA A 362 -15.17 -0.29 -14.87
C ALA A 362 -14.72 0.17 -16.27
N SER A 363 -13.88 1.21 -16.35
CA SER A 363 -13.29 1.66 -17.61
C SER A 363 -12.12 0.79 -18.09
N MET A 364 -11.35 0.19 -17.18
CA MET A 364 -10.15 -0.59 -17.51
C MET A 364 -10.42 -2.09 -17.64
N LEU A 365 -11.33 -2.61 -16.82
CA LEU A 365 -11.68 -4.02 -16.65
C LEU A 365 -13.22 -4.16 -16.60
N PRO A 366 -13.93 -3.87 -17.70
CA PRO A 366 -15.40 -3.86 -17.72
C PRO A 366 -16.02 -5.22 -17.38
N ASP A 367 -15.32 -6.31 -17.68
CA ASP A 367 -15.77 -7.68 -17.46
C ASP A 367 -15.21 -8.30 -16.15
N ALA A 368 -14.61 -7.48 -15.27
CA ALA A 368 -14.07 -7.97 -14.01
C ALA A 368 -15.18 -8.56 -13.13
N THR A 369 -14.89 -9.73 -12.54
CA THR A 369 -15.73 -10.22 -11.44
C THR A 369 -15.63 -9.27 -10.25
N LYS A 370 -16.61 -9.33 -9.34
CA LYS A 370 -16.58 -8.53 -8.11
C LYS A 370 -15.28 -8.72 -7.32
N GLU A 371 -14.80 -9.96 -7.20
CA GLU A 371 -13.54 -10.27 -6.53
C GLU A 371 -12.34 -9.60 -7.20
N GLN A 372 -12.27 -9.65 -8.54
CA GLN A 372 -11.20 -8.99 -9.31
C GLN A 372 -11.24 -7.47 -9.16
N ALA A 373 -12.44 -6.88 -9.19
CA ALA A 373 -12.61 -5.45 -8.98
C ALA A 373 -12.22 -5.01 -7.56
N ASP A 374 -12.64 -5.77 -6.53
CA ASP A 374 -12.31 -5.47 -5.14
C ASP A 374 -10.80 -5.63 -4.85
N ALA A 375 -10.15 -6.65 -5.43
CA ALA A 375 -8.70 -6.83 -5.34
C ALA A 375 -7.93 -5.71 -6.05
N PHE A 376 -8.35 -5.31 -7.24
CA PHE A 376 -7.70 -4.23 -7.98
C PHE A 376 -7.96 -2.85 -7.35
N ASN A 377 -9.11 -2.65 -6.68
CA ASN A 377 -9.39 -1.47 -5.86
C ASN A 377 -8.39 -1.35 -4.69
N GLU A 378 -8.13 -2.46 -4.01
CA GLU A 378 -7.19 -2.49 -2.90
C GLU A 378 -5.75 -2.27 -3.37
N LEU A 379 -5.36 -2.92 -4.48
CA LEU A 379 -4.04 -2.73 -5.09
C LEU A 379 -3.79 -1.26 -5.46
N GLN A 380 -4.76 -0.58 -6.06
CA GLN A 380 -4.62 0.85 -6.39
C GLN A 380 -4.33 1.73 -5.17
N ARG A 381 -4.97 1.44 -4.03
CA ARG A 381 -4.76 2.17 -2.76
C ARG A 381 -3.37 1.91 -2.18
N LEU A 382 -2.89 0.66 -2.27
CA LEU A 382 -1.59 0.24 -1.73
C LEU A 382 -0.42 0.66 -2.62
N SER A 383 -0.62 0.71 -3.94
CA SER A 383 0.46 0.96 -4.90
C SER A 383 0.83 2.43 -5.05
N ALA A 384 -0.08 3.38 -4.80
CA ALA A 384 0.20 4.80 -5.04
C ALA A 384 -0.66 5.74 -4.19
N SER A 385 -0.09 6.90 -3.81
CA SER A 385 -0.86 8.00 -3.24
C SER A 385 -1.75 8.68 -4.29
N ALA A 386 -2.76 9.43 -3.85
CA ALA A 386 -3.59 10.24 -4.73
C ALA A 386 -2.76 11.27 -5.51
N GLU A 387 -1.75 11.86 -4.88
CA GLU A 387 -0.85 12.81 -5.51
C GLU A 387 0.02 12.13 -6.58
N CYS A 388 0.55 10.93 -6.32
CA CYS A 388 1.35 10.20 -7.30
C CYS A 388 0.49 9.73 -8.48
N ALA A 389 -0.69 9.15 -8.21
CA ALA A 389 -1.59 8.63 -9.23
C ALA A 389 -2.02 9.67 -10.28
N VAL A 390 -1.98 10.97 -9.95
CA VAL A 390 -2.46 12.05 -10.82
C VAL A 390 -1.33 12.72 -11.62
N ARG A 391 -0.07 12.48 -11.23
CA ARG A 391 1.11 13.01 -11.93
C ARG A 391 1.38 12.18 -13.18
#